data_AF-A0A0S7ZUS7-F1
#
_entry.id   AF-A0A0S7ZUS7-F1
#
_cell.length_a   1.000
_cell.length_b   1.000
_cell.length_c   1.000
_cell.angle_alpha   90.00
_cell.angle_beta   90.00
_cell.angle_gamma   90.00
#
_symmetry.space_group_name_H-M   'P 1'
#
loop_
_entity.id
_entity.type
_entity.pdbx_description
1 polymer ?
#
loop_
_entity_poly.entity_id
_entity_poly.type
_entity_poly.pdbx_seq_one_letter_code
_entity_poly.pdbx_strand_id
1 'polypeptide(L)'
;RFLLEILGQHGLNASALNSESMALSEREAAASIVLDQADVAPGAHAIATEFGLGFIPFGWESFDIALPRAIWFRRLFQDLLGRLKSVASQQIADTLNGYDLNDTGELLWGDD
;
A
#
# COMPACT_ATOMS: atom_id res chain seq x y z
N ARG A 1 2.01 -5.71 -17.12
CA ARG A 1 0.97 -5.12 -17.98
C ARG A 1 0.81 -3.62 -17.71
N PHE A 2 0.45 -3.22 -16.50
CA PHE A 2 0.33 -1.81 -16.12
C PHE A 2 1.55 -0.94 -16.46
N LEU A 3 2.76 -1.36 -16.06
CA LEU A 3 4.00 -0.65 -16.38
C LEU A 3 4.16 -0.40 -17.89
N LEU A 4 3.90 -1.41 -18.73
CA LEU A 4 4.02 -1.29 -20.19
C LEU A 4 2.99 -0.31 -20.76
N GLU A 5 1.79 -0.26 -20.19
CA GLU A 5 0.74 0.68 -20.59
C GLU A 5 1.15 2.13 -20.28
N ILE A 6 1.70 2.42 -19.09
CA ILE A 6 2.25 3.74 -18.75
C ILE A 6 3.39 4.12 -19.69
N LEU A 7 4.38 3.24 -19.85
CA LEU A 7 5.54 3.54 -20.70
C LEU A 7 5.08 3.88 -22.13
N GLY A 8 4.11 3.12 -22.66
CA GLY A 8 3.51 3.38 -23.97
C GLY A 8 2.82 4.74 -24.07
N GLN A 9 2.12 5.20 -23.03
CA GLN A 9 1.52 6.55 -23.00
C GLN A 9 2.56 7.67 -23.09
N HIS A 10 3.80 7.41 -22.66
CA HIS A 10 4.93 8.34 -22.72
C HIS A 10 5.88 8.09 -23.90
N GLY A 11 5.56 7.17 -24.81
CA GLY A 11 6.43 6.81 -25.95
C GLY A 11 7.72 6.09 -25.54
N LEU A 12 7.76 5.55 -24.32
CA LEU A 12 8.86 4.76 -23.79
C LEU A 12 8.58 3.27 -23.95
N ASN A 13 9.64 2.46 -23.89
CA ASN A 13 9.54 1.01 -23.86
C ASN A 13 10.37 0.44 -22.70
N ALA A 14 10.10 -0.82 -22.33
CA ALA A 14 10.78 -1.45 -21.19
C ALA A 14 12.30 -1.53 -21.37
N SER A 15 12.82 -1.56 -22.61
CA SER A 15 14.26 -1.54 -22.86
C SER A 15 14.94 -0.21 -22.56
N ALA A 16 14.16 0.86 -22.34
CA ALA A 16 14.67 2.14 -21.89
C ALA A 16 14.91 2.17 -20.37
N LEU A 17 14.53 1.10 -19.64
CA LEU A 17 14.69 1.03 -18.19
C LEU A 17 15.91 0.19 -17.78
N ASN A 18 16.50 0.58 -16.65
CA ASN A 18 17.56 -0.13 -15.93
C ASN A 18 17.04 -1.39 -15.23
N SER A 19 17.87 -2.43 -15.29
CA SER A 19 17.80 -3.80 -14.74
C SER A 19 16.60 -4.26 -13.90
N GLU A 20 16.21 -5.52 -14.14
CA GLU A 20 15.39 -6.34 -13.26
C GLU A 20 16.22 -6.80 -12.05
N SER A 21 16.05 -6.16 -10.88
CA SER A 21 16.57 -6.66 -9.60
C SER A 21 15.44 -7.30 -8.79
N MET A 22 15.69 -8.48 -8.23
CA MET A 22 14.75 -9.08 -7.28
C MET A 22 14.90 -8.40 -5.91
N ALA A 23 13.84 -7.75 -5.46
CA ALA A 23 13.68 -7.26 -4.09
C ALA A 23 12.72 -8.19 -3.33
N LEU A 24 13.00 -8.46 -2.07
CA LEU A 24 12.18 -9.31 -1.20
C LEU A 24 11.20 -8.50 -0.33
N SER A 25 11.26 -7.18 -0.40
CA SER A 25 10.29 -6.27 0.21
C SER A 25 10.13 -4.98 -0.60
N GLU A 26 9.03 -4.28 -0.39
CA GLU A 26 8.80 -2.95 -1.00
C GLU A 26 9.87 -1.95 -0.58
N ARG A 27 10.38 -2.05 0.66
CA ARG A 27 11.47 -1.18 1.16
C ARG A 27 12.78 -1.45 0.44
N GLU A 28 13.11 -2.73 0.18
CA GLU A 28 14.28 -3.07 -0.63
C GLU A 28 14.14 -2.53 -2.05
N ALA A 29 12.96 -2.64 -2.65
CA ALA A 29 12.70 -2.12 -3.99
C ALA A 29 12.84 -0.59 -4.05
N ALA A 30 12.28 0.14 -3.08
CA ALA A 30 12.42 1.58 -2.97
C ALA A 30 13.88 2.01 -2.76
N ALA A 31 14.62 1.28 -1.91
CA ALA A 31 16.05 1.53 -1.71
C ALA A 31 16.86 1.35 -3.01
N SER A 32 16.55 0.35 -3.82
CA SER A 32 17.21 0.15 -5.13
C SER A 32 16.98 1.34 -6.07
N ILE A 33 15.81 1.98 -6.04
CA ILE A 33 15.54 3.19 -6.83
C ILE A 33 16.36 4.37 -6.30
N VAL A 34 16.37 4.59 -4.98
CA VAL A 34 17.15 5.68 -4.35
C VAL A 34 18.65 5.53 -4.64
N LEU A 35 19.14 4.29 -4.75
CA LEU A 35 20.54 3.98 -5.05
C LEU A 35 20.84 3.98 -6.56
N ASP A 36 19.90 4.38 -7.42
CA ASP A 36 20.03 4.42 -8.89
C ASP A 36 20.33 3.03 -9.50
N GLN A 37 19.84 1.97 -8.84
CA GLN A 37 20.00 0.57 -9.28
C GLN A 37 18.78 0.06 -10.06
N ALA A 38 17.65 0.76 -9.97
CA ALA A 38 16.42 0.50 -10.70
C ALA A 38 15.69 1.83 -10.96
N ASP A 39 14.95 1.93 -12.06
CA ASP A 39 14.23 3.18 -12.38
C ASP A 39 12.85 3.25 -11.72
N VAL A 40 12.19 2.10 -11.58
CA VAL A 40 10.82 1.96 -11.08
C VAL A 40 10.63 0.62 -10.41
N ALA A 41 9.71 0.55 -9.45
CA ALA A 41 9.28 -0.69 -8.82
C ALA A 41 7.79 -0.61 -8.44
N PRO A 42 7.07 -1.74 -8.40
CA PRO A 42 5.75 -1.78 -7.80
C PRO A 42 5.86 -1.64 -6.27
N GLY A 43 4.88 -0.97 -5.65
CA GLY A 43 4.75 -0.91 -4.20
C GLY A 43 3.68 0.07 -3.74
N ALA A 44 3.42 0.09 -2.43
CA ALA A 44 2.47 1.00 -1.80
C ALA A 44 2.94 2.47 -1.84
N HIS A 45 1.97 3.39 -1.96
CA HIS A 45 2.21 4.84 -1.96
C HIS A 45 2.90 5.33 -0.67
N ALA A 46 2.60 4.68 0.46
CA ALA A 46 3.24 5.00 1.74
C ALA A 46 4.75 4.78 1.71
N ILE A 47 5.22 3.72 1.03
CA ILE A 47 6.65 3.42 0.89
C ILE A 47 7.32 4.45 -0.02
N ALA A 48 6.67 4.85 -1.12
CA ALA A 48 7.18 5.92 -1.96
C ALA A 48 7.34 7.23 -1.16
N THR A 49 6.35 7.57 -0.32
CA THR A 49 6.40 8.74 0.58
C THR A 49 7.53 8.62 1.60
N GLU A 50 7.67 7.45 2.25
CA GLU A 50 8.73 7.16 3.24
C GLU A 50 10.14 7.38 2.66
N PHE A 51 10.35 7.03 1.39
CA PHE A 51 11.64 7.14 0.70
C PHE A 51 11.79 8.43 -0.13
N GLY A 52 10.79 9.32 -0.14
CA GLY A 52 10.81 10.56 -0.92
C GLY A 52 10.77 10.36 -2.43
N LEU A 53 10.21 9.23 -2.89
CA LEU A 53 10.07 8.87 -4.30
C LEU A 53 8.74 9.39 -4.87
N GLY A 54 8.71 9.61 -6.19
CA GLY A 54 7.46 9.83 -6.90
C GLY A 54 6.59 8.56 -6.94
N PHE A 55 5.27 8.75 -6.96
CA PHE A 55 4.31 7.64 -7.01
C PHE A 55 3.34 7.80 -8.19
N ILE A 56 3.09 6.70 -8.92
CA ILE A 56 2.11 6.66 -10.00
C ILE A 56 0.98 5.70 -9.58
N PRO A 57 -0.23 6.21 -9.26
CA PRO A 57 -1.32 5.37 -8.76
C PRO A 57 -1.90 4.49 -9.86
N PHE A 58 -2.18 3.23 -9.52
CA PHE A 58 -2.82 2.27 -10.42
C PHE A 58 -4.07 1.61 -9.87
N GLY A 59 -4.24 1.61 -8.55
CA GLY A 59 -5.38 1.01 -7.87
C GLY A 59 -5.18 1.03 -6.36
N TRP A 60 -6.19 0.51 -5.66
CA TRP A 60 -6.16 0.28 -4.22
C TRP A 60 -6.01 -1.21 -3.93
N GLU A 61 -5.28 -1.52 -2.87
CA GLU A 61 -5.23 -2.85 -2.27
C GLU A 61 -5.94 -2.78 -0.92
N SER A 62 -6.89 -3.70 -0.69
CA SER A 62 -7.64 -3.80 0.56
C SER A 62 -7.00 -4.85 1.46
N PHE A 63 -6.86 -4.54 2.75
CA PHE A 63 -6.34 -5.47 3.75
C PHE A 63 -7.45 -5.93 4.68
N ASP A 64 -7.77 -7.21 4.61
CA ASP A 64 -8.77 -7.83 5.47
C ASP A 64 -8.12 -8.55 6.66
N ILE A 65 -8.77 -8.48 7.82
CA ILE A 65 -8.34 -9.23 9.00
C ILE A 65 -9.18 -10.50 9.11
N ALA A 66 -8.54 -11.65 8.92
CA ALA A 66 -9.15 -12.95 9.19
C ALA A 66 -8.96 -13.34 10.67
N LEU A 67 -10.06 -13.54 11.39
CA LEU A 67 -10.02 -13.97 12.79
C LEU A 67 -11.20 -14.89 13.15
N PRO A 68 -11.08 -15.72 14.20
CA PRO A 68 -12.22 -16.46 14.75
C PRO A 68 -13.35 -15.53 15.21
N ARG A 69 -14.61 -15.87 14.89
CA ARG A 69 -15.81 -15.09 15.26
C ARG A 69 -15.88 -14.72 16.74
N ALA A 70 -15.43 -15.61 17.63
CA ALA A 70 -15.42 -15.32 19.07
C ALA A 70 -14.47 -14.16 19.47
N ILE A 71 -13.46 -13.86 18.67
CA ILE A 71 -12.53 -12.74 18.91
C ILE A 71 -13.15 -11.41 18.48
N TRP A 72 -13.99 -11.40 17.43
CA TRP A 72 -14.67 -10.21 16.95
C TRP A 72 -15.41 -9.47 18.07
N PHE A 73 -16.17 -10.20 18.88
CA PHE A 73 -16.97 -9.63 19.97
C PHE A 73 -16.16 -9.25 21.22
N ARG A 74 -14.84 -9.50 21.25
CA ARG A 74 -14.03 -9.15 22.42
C ARG A 74 -13.86 -7.65 22.52
N ARG A 75 -14.00 -7.13 23.74
CA ARG A 75 -13.87 -5.70 24.03
C ARG A 75 -12.57 -5.09 23.50
N LEU A 76 -11.45 -5.77 23.69
CA LEU A 76 -10.13 -5.30 23.23
C LEU A 76 -10.07 -5.13 21.71
N PHE A 77 -10.72 -6.01 20.95
CA PHE A 77 -10.74 -5.92 19.49
C PHE A 77 -11.65 -4.78 19.02
N GLN A 78 -12.82 -4.64 19.64
CA GLN A 78 -13.72 -3.51 19.38
C GLN A 78 -13.07 -2.16 19.74
N ASP A 79 -12.30 -2.10 20.83
CA ASP A 79 -11.52 -0.90 21.20
C ASP A 79 -10.41 -0.60 20.18
N LEU A 80 -9.75 -1.62 19.62
CA LEU A 80 -8.77 -1.45 18.54
C LEU A 80 -9.42 -0.86 17.29
N LEU A 81 -10.55 -1.42 16.83
CA LEU A 81 -11.30 -0.89 15.69
C LEU A 81 -11.74 0.56 15.94
N GLY A 82 -12.20 0.86 17.15
CA GLY A 82 -12.56 2.23 17.55
C GLY A 82 -11.37 3.20 17.50
N ARG A 83 -10.16 2.73 17.86
CA ARG A 83 -8.94 3.54 17.71
C ARG A 83 -8.56 3.76 16.26
N LEU A 84 -8.61 2.72 15.42
CA LEU A 84 -8.31 2.85 13.99
C LEU A 84 -9.26 3.83 13.28
N LYS A 85 -10.53 3.89 13.68
CA LYS A 85 -11.53 4.86 13.20
C LYS A 85 -11.37 6.27 13.77
N SER A 86 -10.43 6.50 14.69
CA SER A 86 -10.30 7.79 15.36
C SER A 86 -9.71 8.85 14.42
N VAL A 87 -10.03 10.12 14.70
CA VAL A 87 -9.44 11.26 13.99
C VAL A 87 -7.90 11.23 14.06
N ALA A 88 -7.34 10.81 15.19
CA ALA A 88 -5.89 10.70 15.33
C ALA A 88 -5.29 9.65 14.38
N SER A 89 -5.96 8.51 14.18
CA SER A 89 -5.53 7.50 13.22
C SER A 89 -5.70 7.97 11.78
N GLN A 90 -6.78 8.69 11.46
CA GLN A 90 -6.93 9.30 10.13
C GLN A 90 -5.80 10.28 9.83
N GLN A 91 -5.42 11.14 10.78
CA GLN A 91 -4.30 12.06 10.61
C GLN A 91 -2.96 11.35 10.37
N ILE A 92 -2.75 10.20 11.00
CA ILE A 92 -1.56 9.37 10.74
C ILE A 92 -1.63 8.78 9.32
N ALA A 93 -2.78 8.25 8.91
CA ALA A 93 -2.98 7.73 7.55
C ALA A 93 -2.71 8.81 6.49
N ASP A 94 -3.22 10.03 6.70
CA ASP A 94 -3.00 11.18 5.83
C ASP A 94 -1.52 11.56 5.76
N THR A 95 -0.79 11.48 6.87
CA THR A 95 0.66 11.78 6.92
C THR A 95 1.49 10.77 6.15
N LEU A 96 1.11 9.49 6.22
CA LEU A 96 1.79 8.41 5.50
C LEU A 96 1.48 8.41 3.99
N ASN A 97 0.36 9.02 3.58
CA ASN A 97 -0.23 8.99 2.24
C ASN A 97 -0.57 7.57 1.75
N GLY A 98 -1.71 7.46 1.06
CA GLY A 98 -2.12 6.21 0.42
C GLY A 98 -2.67 5.14 1.37
N TYR A 99 -3.07 5.53 2.59
CA TYR A 99 -3.94 4.73 3.43
C TYR A 99 -5.33 5.35 3.47
N ASP A 100 -6.35 4.53 3.25
CA ASP A 100 -7.75 4.88 3.49
C ASP A 100 -8.29 3.97 4.61
N LEU A 101 -8.84 4.57 5.65
CA LEU A 101 -9.38 3.87 6.82
C LEU A 101 -10.92 3.91 6.89
N ASN A 102 -11.60 4.46 5.88
CA ASN A 102 -13.06 4.67 5.87
C ASN A 102 -13.85 3.37 6.13
N ASP A 103 -13.41 2.27 5.53
CA ASP A 103 -14.10 0.97 5.60
C ASP A 103 -13.60 0.10 6.77
N THR A 104 -12.83 0.68 7.71
CA THR A 104 -12.28 -0.07 8.84
C THR A 104 -13.39 -0.78 9.60
N GLY A 105 -13.20 -2.08 9.90
CA GLY A 105 -14.13 -2.83 10.73
C GLY A 105 -15.51 -3.05 10.10
N GLU A 106 -15.64 -2.93 8.78
CA GLU A 106 -16.73 -3.57 8.05
C GLU A 106 -16.57 -5.09 8.11
N LEU A 107 -17.68 -5.81 8.34
CA LEU A 107 -17.69 -7.27 8.35
C LEU A 107 -18.01 -7.75 6.93
N LEU A 108 -17.01 -8.27 6.22
CA LEU A 108 -17.17 -8.76 4.86
C LEU A 108 -17.74 -10.19 4.80
N TRP A 109 -17.50 -10.99 5.84
CA TRP A 109 -17.91 -12.39 5.90
C TRP A 109 -18.15 -12.83 7.35
N GLY A 110 -19.33 -13.40 7.64
CA GLY A 110 -19.67 -13.94 8.97
C GLY A 110 -21.03 -13.53 9.57
N ASP A 111 -21.93 -12.97 8.77
CA ASP A 111 -23.29 -12.56 9.19
C ASP A 111 -24.33 -13.71 9.24
N ASP A 112 -23.96 -14.91 8.80
CA ASP A 112 -24.80 -16.12 8.89
C ASP A 112 -24.84 -16.76 10.30
#